data_AF-A0A956BB18-F1
#
_entry.id   AF-A0A956BB18-F1
#
_cell.length_a   1.000
_cell.length_b   1.000
_cell.length_c   1.000
_cell.angle_alpha   90.00
_cell.angle_beta   90.00
_cell.angle_gamma   90.00
#
_symmetry.space_group_name_H-M   'P 1'
#
loop_
_entity.id
_entity.type
_entity.pdbx_description
1 polymer ?
#
loop_
_entity_poly.entity_id
_entity_poly.type
_entity_poly.pdbx_seq_one_letter_code
_entity_poly.pdbx_strand_id
1 'polypeptide(L)'
;MGGPANTLLANIYLHEVLDRWWVEEVQPRLRGKAFLTRYADDFVIAFSDEEDALRVQEVLPKRFERFGLTLHPEKTRLIRFHR
;
A
#
# COMPACT_ATOMS: atom_id res chain seq x y z
N MET A 1 -12.42 -26.07 10.15
CA MET A 1 -12.34 -26.09 8.67
C MET A 1 -12.34 -24.64 8.18
N GLY A 2 -11.17 -24.03 7.99
CA GLY A 2 -11.03 -22.69 7.43
C GLY A 2 -10.68 -22.81 5.95
N GLY A 3 -11.67 -22.64 5.09
CA GLY A 3 -11.51 -22.88 3.66
C GLY A 3 -10.66 -21.81 2.96
N PRO A 4 -10.02 -22.13 1.82
CA PRO A 4 -9.20 -21.21 1.01
C PRO A 4 -9.98 -20.04 0.35
N ALA A 5 -11.27 -19.88 0.67
CA ALA A 5 -12.09 -18.78 0.15
C ALA A 5 -11.81 -17.43 0.82
N ASN A 6 -11.24 -17.41 2.04
CA ASN A 6 -11.09 -16.17 2.81
C ASN A 6 -9.86 -15.33 2.38
N THR A 7 -8.82 -15.96 1.82
CA THR A 7 -7.62 -15.26 1.35
C THR A 7 -7.91 -14.41 0.11
N LEU A 8 -8.71 -14.93 -0.83
CA LEU A 8 -9.08 -14.21 -2.05
C LEU A 8 -9.98 -13.00 -1.75
N LEU A 9 -10.97 -13.14 -0.87
CA LEU A 9 -11.84 -12.03 -0.49
C LEU A 9 -11.09 -10.95 0.30
N ALA A 10 -10.21 -11.34 1.22
CA ALA A 10 -9.35 -10.40 1.94
C ALA A 10 -8.42 -9.63 0.99
N ASN A 11 -7.83 -10.30 -0.01
CA ASN A 11 -6.96 -9.65 -0.99
C ASN A 11 -7.75 -8.71 -1.92
N ILE A 12 -8.93 -9.10 -2.40
CA ILE A 12 -9.79 -8.22 -3.21
C ILE A 12 -10.23 -6.99 -2.39
N TYR A 13 -10.63 -7.20 -1.13
CA TYR A 13 -11.05 -6.12 -0.24
C TYR A 13 -9.89 -5.16 0.06
N LEU A 14 -8.70 -5.71 0.32
CA LEU A 14 -7.49 -4.92 0.47
C LEU A 14 -7.22 -4.08 -0.78
N HIS A 15 -7.31 -4.67 -1.97
CA HIS A 15 -7.06 -3.96 -3.22
C HIS A 15 -8.03 -2.80 -3.41
N GLU A 16 -9.34 -3.01 -3.25
CA GLU A 16 -10.36 -1.96 -3.40
C GLU A 16 -10.16 -0.82 -2.39
N VAL A 17 -9.93 -1.17 -1.13
CA VAL A 17 -9.77 -0.19 -0.05
C VAL A 17 -8.47 0.59 -0.18
N LEU A 18 -7.38 -0.07 -0.57
CA LEU A 18 -6.09 0.56 -0.80
C LEU A 18 -6.15 1.53 -1.98
N ASP A 19 -6.75 1.11 -3.09
CA ASP A 19 -6.89 1.93 -4.31
C ASP A 19 -7.75 3.17 -4.02
N ARG A 20 -8.86 2.98 -3.30
CA ARG A 20 -9.72 4.09 -2.86
C ARG A 20 -9.00 5.04 -1.91
N TRP A 21 -8.32 4.52 -0.89
CA TRP A 21 -7.54 5.35 0.03
C TRP A 21 -6.41 6.08 -0.70
N TRP A 22 -5.79 5.44 -1.69
CA TRP A 22 -4.77 6.05 -2.52
C TRP A 22 -5.30 7.26 -3.28
N VAL A 23 -6.44 7.12 -3.96
CA VAL A 23 -7.04 8.21 -4.75
C VAL A 23 -7.66 9.30 -3.87
N GLU A 24 -8.35 8.94 -2.79
CA GLU A 24 -9.09 9.89 -1.95
C GLU A 24 -8.20 10.62 -0.93
N GLU A 25 -7.21 9.95 -0.35
CA GLU A 25 -6.42 10.50 0.76
C GLU A 25 -4.97 10.75 0.39
N VAL A 26 -4.34 9.86 -0.41
CA VAL A 26 -2.90 9.98 -0.70
C VAL A 26 -2.64 10.94 -1.85
N GLN A 27 -3.17 10.69 -3.04
CA GLN A 27 -2.98 11.53 -4.23
C GLN A 27 -3.18 13.04 -4.00
N PRO A 28 -4.23 13.52 -3.32
CA PRO A 28 -4.41 14.95 -3.08
C PRO A 28 -3.45 15.54 -2.03
N ARG A 29 -2.82 14.71 -1.19
CA ARG A 29 -1.87 15.15 -0.15
C ARG A 29 -0.41 15.09 -0.61
N LEU A 30 -0.13 14.40 -1.71
CA LEU A 30 1.20 14.30 -2.29
C LEU A 30 1.57 15.61 -3.00
N ARG A 31 2.84 16.01 -2.87
CA ARG A 31 3.38 17.16 -3.59
C ARG A 31 3.96 16.74 -4.94
N GLY A 32 4.64 15.60 -4.97
CA GLY A 32 5.26 15.02 -6.15
C GLY A 32 4.32 14.08 -6.91
N LYS A 33 4.78 13.58 -8.06
CA LYS A 33 4.07 12.49 -8.76
C LYS A 33 4.27 11.19 -7.98
N ALA A 34 3.20 10.44 -7.80
CA ALA A 34 3.29 9.08 -7.29
C ALA A 34 2.35 8.13 -8.04
N PHE A 35 2.71 6.86 -8.06
CA PHE A 35 2.03 5.81 -8.79
C PHE A 35 1.89 4.56 -7.91
N LEU A 36 0.69 4.03 -7.83
CA LEU A 36 0.40 2.74 -7.21
C LEU A 36 0.24 1.71 -8.33
N THR A 37 1.07 0.67 -8.33
CA THR A 37 1.00 -0.46 -9.26
C THR A 37 0.71 -1.73 -8.47
N ARG A 38 -0.30 -2.50 -8.89
CA ARG A 38 -0.67 -3.78 -8.27
C ARG A 38 -0.10 -4.95 -9.07
N TYR A 39 0.39 -5.98 -8.38
CA TYR A 39 0.88 -7.22 -8.97
C TYR A 39 0.41 -8.43 -8.17
N ALA A 40 -0.62 -9.12 -8.67
CA ALA A 40 -1.29 -10.23 -7.99
C ALA A 40 -1.74 -9.85 -6.56
N ASP A 41 -1.12 -10.43 -5.54
CA ASP A 41 -1.39 -10.17 -4.12
C ASP A 41 -0.45 -9.12 -3.49
N ASP A 42 0.47 -8.56 -4.29
CA ASP A 42 1.43 -7.55 -3.89
C ASP A 42 1.14 -6.19 -4.57
N PHE A 43 1.69 -5.12 -4.02
CA PHE A 43 1.60 -3.78 -4.59
C PHE A 43 2.93 -3.04 -4.43
N VAL A 44 3.18 -2.12 -5.36
CA VAL A 44 4.35 -1.24 -5.35
C VAL A 44 3.87 0.20 -5.46
N ILE A 45 4.42 1.06 -4.62
CA ILE A 45 4.16 2.49 -4.67
C ILE A 45 5.44 3.22 -5.02
N ALA A 46 5.43 3.93 -6.14
CA ALA A 46 6.53 4.75 -6.60
C ALA A 46 6.23 6.22 -6.31
N PHE A 47 7.20 6.92 -5.73
CA PHE A 47 7.13 8.35 -5.44
C PHE A 47 8.26 9.08 -6.15
N SER A 48 7.99 10.30 -6.61
CA SER A 48 9.02 11.18 -7.17
C SER A 48 9.78 11.93 -6.08
N ASP A 49 9.15 12.14 -4.92
CA ASP A 49 9.70 12.85 -3.77
C ASP A 49 9.88 11.89 -2.58
N GLU A 50 11.03 11.99 -1.91
CA GLU A 50 11.34 11.16 -0.74
C GLU A 50 10.45 11.52 0.46
N GLU A 51 10.16 12.80 0.69
CA GLU A 51 9.31 13.23 1.80
C GLU A 51 7.91 12.61 1.73
N ASP A 52 7.36 12.53 0.52
CA ASP A 52 6.07 11.90 0.23
C ASP A 52 6.14 10.40 0.49
N ALA A 53 7.22 9.76 0.06
CA ALA A 53 7.46 8.33 0.27
C ALA A 53 7.55 7.98 1.75
N LEU A 54 8.28 8.78 2.55
CA LEU A 54 8.40 8.62 4.00
C LEU A 54 7.05 8.81 4.70
N ARG A 55 6.30 9.86 4.35
CA ARG A 55 4.95 10.08 4.89
C ARG A 55 4.04 8.89 4.66
N VAL A 56 4.02 8.37 3.42
CA VAL A 56 3.16 7.22 3.09
C VAL A 56 3.64 5.97 3.83
N GLN A 57 4.95 5.74 3.93
CA GLN A 57 5.52 4.61 4.66
C GLN A 57 5.13 4.60 6.15
N GLU A 58 4.94 5.76 6.79
CA GLU A 58 4.49 5.83 8.19
C GLU A 58 2.99 5.60 8.38
N VAL A 59 2.16 5.99 7.40
CA VAL A 59 0.69 5.86 7.52
C VAL A 59 0.17 4.52 7.00
N LEU A 60 0.87 3.91 6.04
CA LEU A 60 0.49 2.63 5.41
C LEU A 60 0.35 1.49 6.44
N PRO A 61 1.30 1.22 7.37
CA PRO A 61 1.17 0.16 8.37
C PRO A 61 -0.04 0.37 9.28
N LYS A 62 -0.23 1.61 9.78
CA LYS A 62 -1.35 1.97 10.65
C LYS A 62 -2.70 1.72 9.98
N ARG A 63 -2.76 1.96 8.66
CA ARG A 63 -3.97 1.73 7.87
C ARG A 63 -4.23 0.23 7.68
N PHE A 64 -3.20 -0.56 7.38
CA PHE A 64 -3.29 -2.02 7.26
C PHE A 64 -3.72 -2.68 8.57
N GLU A 65 -3.18 -2.24 9.71
CA GLU A 65 -3.59 -2.72 11.03
C GLU A 65 -5.09 -2.52 11.27
N ARG A 66 -5.65 -1.40 10.83
CA ARG A 66 -7.09 -1.12 10.92
C ARG A 66 -7.95 -2.09 10.10
N PHE A 67 -7.38 -2.68 9.05
CA PHE A 67 -8.03 -3.71 8.23
C PHE A 67 -7.72 -5.14 8.70
N GLY A 68 -7.04 -5.30 9.85
CA GLY A 68 -6.67 -6.61 10.38
C GLY A 68 -5.56 -7.28 9.58
N LEU A 69 -4.81 -6.52 8.79
CA LEU A 69 -3.70 -7.01 7.98
C LEU A 69 -2.38 -6.51 8.56
N THR A 70 -1.42 -7.42 8.69
CA THR A 70 -0.08 -7.09 9.16
C THR A 70 0.84 -7.01 7.95
N LEU A 71 1.31 -5.81 7.62
CA LEU A 71 2.40 -5.65 6.65
C LEU A 71 3.64 -6.31 7.25
N HIS A 72 4.16 -7.35 6.60
CA HIS A 72 5.44 -7.92 6.99
C HIS A 72 6.55 -6.91 6.67
N PRO A 73 7.27 -6.38 7.69
CA PRO A 73 8.31 -5.37 7.48
C PRO A 73 9.48 -5.91 6.65
N GLU A 74 9.64 -7.23 6.56
CA GLU A 74 10.66 -7.86 5.72
C GLU A 74 10.39 -7.72 4.22
N LYS A 75 9.11 -7.73 3.81
CA LYS A 75 8.68 -7.57 2.41
C LYS A 75 8.44 -6.11 2.03
N THR A 76 8.06 -5.27 2.99
CA THR A 76 7.72 -3.87 2.75
C THR A 76 8.98 -3.01 2.93
N ARG A 77 9.80 -2.93 1.87
CA ARG A 77 11.00 -2.07 1.87
C ARG A 77 10.78 -0.85 1.00
N LEU A 78 11.09 0.32 1.55
CA LEU A 78 11.25 1.53 0.75
C LEU A 78 12.54 1.38 -0.06
N ILE A 79 12.42 1.12 -1.35
CA ILE A 79 13.57 1.03 -2.25
C ILE A 79 13.76 2.39 -2.90
N ARG A 80 14.84 3.07 -2.53
CA ARG A 80 15.25 4.31 -3.20
C ARG A 80 15.90 3.93 -4.53
N PHE A 81 15.23 4.19 -5.65
CA PHE A 81 15.83 4.05 -6.96
C PHE A 81 16.88 5.15 -7.16
N HIS A 82 18.15 4.79 -7.02
CA HIS A 82 19.30 5.58 -7.45
C HIS A 82 19.81 5.00 -8.78
N ARG A 83 20.02 5.86 -9.77
CA ARG A 83 20.60 5.50 -11.08
C ARG A 83 22.10 5.29 -10.97
#